data_AF-A0A173MLZ3-F1
#
_entry.id   AF-A0A173MLZ3-F1
#
_cell.length_a   1.000
_cell.length_b   1.000
_cell.length_c   1.000
_cell.angle_alpha   90.00
_cell.angle_beta   90.00
_cell.angle_gamma   90.00
#
_symmetry.space_group_name_H-M   'P 1'
#
loop_
_entity.id
_entity.type
_entity.pdbx_description
1 polymer ?
#
loop_
_entity_poly.entity_id
_entity_poly.type
_entity_poly.pdbx_seq_one_letter_code
_entity_poly.pdbx_strand_id
1 'polypeptide(L)'
;MKRKGCLLLHVLLCLFTAAVAQQKVKTVYTITQFGAKGDGLTVNTAAIQAAINKAAAAGGGRVLVPAGRFVTGSLQLKSNTELHLAQNAVLMGSVNRLDYGNNVPLFYKKDDFRTAIIADDVTRLSLTGVQVLSGKAAPAIVFRKSEKPVLNNIQLPVTGENAIQYLP
;
A
#
# COMPACT_ATOMS: atom_id res chain seq x y z
N MET A 1 -30.85 51.62 38.73
CA MET A 1 -30.31 51.16 37.42
C MET A 1 -29.28 50.07 37.67
N LYS A 2 -29.62 48.79 37.41
CA LYS A 2 -28.75 47.63 37.65
C LYS A 2 -28.02 47.26 36.34
N ARG A 3 -26.69 47.33 36.30
CA ARG A 3 -25.87 46.75 35.22
C ARG A 3 -25.20 45.47 35.76
N LYS A 4 -25.82 44.32 35.51
CA LYS A 4 -25.23 42.99 35.69
C LYS A 4 -25.41 42.24 34.37
N GLY A 5 -24.36 42.14 33.57
CA GLY A 5 -24.45 41.48 32.27
C GLY A 5 -23.20 41.69 31.44
N CYS A 6 -22.04 41.22 31.92
CA CYS A 6 -20.83 41.18 31.09
C CYS A 6 -19.81 40.14 31.60
N LEU A 7 -20.27 38.97 32.07
CA LEU A 7 -19.35 37.91 32.52
C LEU A 7 -19.77 36.50 32.12
N LEU A 8 -20.62 36.35 31.09
CA LEU A 8 -20.92 35.04 30.49
C LEU A 8 -20.44 34.90 29.03
N LEU A 9 -19.91 35.96 28.41
CA LEU A 9 -19.54 35.92 26.99
C LEU A 9 -18.07 35.50 26.74
N HIS A 10 -17.20 35.52 27.75
CA HIS A 10 -15.79 35.12 27.61
C HIS A 10 -15.53 33.63 27.89
N VAL A 11 -16.49 32.89 28.46
CA VAL A 11 -16.32 31.46 28.75
C VAL A 11 -16.69 30.58 27.54
N LEU A 12 -17.44 31.12 26.57
CA LEU A 12 -17.83 30.39 25.36
C LEU A 12 -16.81 30.48 24.20
N LEU A 13 -15.76 31.30 24.31
CA LEU A 13 -14.75 31.44 23.25
C LEU A 13 -13.57 30.47 23.40
N CYS A 14 -13.48 29.72 24.49
CA CYS A 14 -12.38 28.76 24.73
C CYS A 14 -12.75 27.29 24.49
N LEU A 15 -14.00 26.97 24.09
CA LEU A 15 -14.42 25.59 23.78
C LEU A 15 -14.31 25.23 22.29
N PHE A 16 -13.68 26.10 21.49
CA PHE A 16 -13.31 25.82 20.10
C PHE A 16 -11.79 25.64 19.94
N THR A 17 -11.11 25.03 20.93
CA THR A 17 -9.89 24.29 20.58
C THR A 17 -10.33 23.08 19.78
N ALA A 18 -10.50 23.27 18.47
CA ALA A 18 -10.55 22.17 17.53
C ALA A 18 -9.36 21.27 17.88
N ALA A 19 -9.66 20.04 18.33
CA ALA A 19 -8.71 18.97 18.28
C ALA A 19 -8.39 18.79 16.79
N VAL A 20 -7.44 19.59 16.29
CA VAL A 20 -6.78 19.33 15.03
C VAL A 20 -6.16 17.96 15.26
N ALA A 21 -6.81 16.93 14.71
CA ALA A 21 -6.28 15.59 14.70
C ALA A 21 -4.92 15.72 14.00
N GLN A 22 -3.86 15.73 14.79
CA GLN A 22 -2.50 15.86 14.31
C GLN A 22 -2.25 14.64 13.42
N GLN A 23 -2.37 14.80 12.10
CA GLN A 23 -1.99 13.75 11.18
C GLN A 23 -0.51 13.51 11.40
N LYS A 24 -0.19 12.40 12.10
CA LYS A 24 1.18 11.97 12.30
C LYS A 24 1.82 11.86 10.92
N VAL A 25 2.78 12.74 10.62
CA VAL A 25 3.50 12.74 9.34
C VAL A 25 4.10 11.36 9.17
N LYS A 26 3.62 10.62 8.17
CA LYS A 26 4.05 9.24 7.94
C LYS A 26 5.46 9.29 7.33
N THR A 27 6.45 8.70 7.99
CA THR A 27 7.81 8.61 7.45
C THR A 27 7.78 7.96 6.07
N VAL A 28 8.45 8.57 5.09
CA VAL A 28 8.46 8.12 3.69
C VAL A 28 9.75 7.36 3.38
N TYR A 29 9.62 6.19 2.79
CA TYR A 29 10.69 5.30 2.35
C TYR A 29 10.59 5.14 0.83
N THR A 30 11.43 5.85 0.08
CA THR A 30 11.36 5.83 -1.39
C THR A 30 12.15 4.66 -1.94
N ILE A 31 11.55 3.79 -2.75
CA ILE A 31 12.18 2.53 -3.19
C ILE A 31 13.52 2.71 -3.92
N THR A 32 13.76 3.86 -4.56
CA THR A 32 15.03 4.17 -5.24
C THR A 32 16.19 4.37 -4.26
N GLN A 33 15.90 4.80 -3.02
CA GLN A 33 16.88 4.86 -1.93
C GLN A 33 17.30 3.45 -1.46
N PHE A 34 16.53 2.44 -1.81
CA PHE A 34 16.82 1.01 -1.56
C PHE A 34 17.38 0.30 -2.79
N GLY A 35 17.71 1.04 -3.86
CA GLY A 35 18.33 0.51 -5.07
C GLY A 35 17.37 0.12 -6.19
N ALA A 36 16.06 0.43 -6.08
CA ALA A 36 15.13 0.16 -7.16
C ALA A 36 15.40 1.05 -8.39
N LYS A 37 15.26 0.48 -9.59
CA LYS A 37 15.44 1.14 -10.89
C LYS A 37 14.13 1.09 -11.69
N GLY A 38 13.67 2.27 -12.13
CA GLY A 38 12.41 2.46 -12.85
C GLY A 38 12.52 2.28 -14.37
N ASP A 39 13.41 1.41 -14.84
CA ASP A 39 13.76 1.20 -16.26
C ASP A 39 12.84 0.20 -16.98
N GLY A 40 11.93 -0.45 -16.25
CA GLY A 40 11.04 -1.48 -16.77
C GLY A 40 11.71 -2.81 -17.11
N LEU A 41 12.98 -3.00 -16.75
CA LEU A 41 13.79 -4.17 -17.05
C LEU A 41 14.36 -4.82 -15.78
N THR A 42 14.84 -4.00 -14.84
CA THR A 42 15.43 -4.45 -13.58
C THR A 42 14.35 -5.05 -12.67
N VAL A 43 14.61 -6.24 -12.12
CA VAL A 43 13.76 -6.87 -11.10
C VAL A 43 14.03 -6.22 -9.74
N ASN A 44 13.02 -5.52 -9.21
CA ASN A 44 13.11 -4.64 -8.04
C ASN A 44 12.61 -5.28 -6.73
N THR A 45 12.24 -6.57 -6.74
CA THR A 45 11.58 -7.25 -5.62
C THR A 45 12.32 -7.03 -4.29
N ALA A 46 13.65 -7.21 -4.29
CA ALA A 46 14.46 -7.06 -3.09
C ALA A 46 14.51 -5.62 -2.56
N ALA A 47 14.66 -4.63 -3.45
CA ALA A 47 14.69 -3.22 -3.08
C ALA A 47 13.36 -2.74 -2.51
N ILE A 48 12.25 -3.13 -3.15
CA ILE A 48 10.90 -2.77 -2.69
C ILE A 48 10.59 -3.46 -1.35
N GLN A 49 10.93 -4.75 -1.22
CA GLN A 49 10.75 -5.47 0.04
C GLN A 49 11.58 -4.88 1.18
N ALA A 50 12.80 -4.41 0.91
CA ALA A 50 13.63 -3.73 1.91
C ALA A 50 12.97 -2.43 2.40
N ALA A 51 12.36 -1.64 1.51
CA ALA A 51 11.63 -0.44 1.88
C ALA A 51 10.41 -0.76 2.77
N ILE A 52 9.63 -1.80 2.41
CA ILE A 52 8.48 -2.27 3.22
C ILE A 52 8.95 -2.74 4.60
N ASN A 53 10.00 -3.55 4.65
CA ASN A 53 10.55 -4.07 5.91
C ASN A 53 11.04 -2.93 6.81
N LYS A 54 11.72 -1.93 6.23
CA LYS A 54 12.18 -0.75 6.97
C LYS A 54 11.01 0.08 7.52
N ALA A 55 9.96 0.28 6.72
CA ALA A 55 8.75 0.98 7.16
C ALA A 55 8.06 0.25 8.32
N ALA A 56 7.92 -1.08 8.22
CA ALA A 56 7.30 -1.90 9.26
C ALA A 56 8.12 -1.88 10.55
N ALA A 57 9.44 -2.06 10.46
CA ALA A 57 10.35 -2.05 11.60
C ALA A 57 10.36 -0.71 12.35
N ALA A 58 10.06 0.41 11.66
CA ALA A 58 9.92 1.73 12.25
C ALA A 58 8.54 1.99 12.90
N GLY A 59 7.68 0.96 13.01
CA GLY A 59 6.33 1.08 13.56
C GLY A 59 5.29 1.58 12.55
N GLY A 60 5.64 1.62 11.26
CA GLY A 60 4.79 2.07 10.16
C GLY A 60 5.47 3.13 9.30
N GLY A 61 4.91 3.35 8.11
CA GLY A 61 5.52 4.24 7.13
C GLY A 61 4.81 4.22 5.78
N ARG A 62 5.13 5.19 4.93
CA ARG A 62 4.76 5.17 3.51
C ARG A 62 5.95 4.65 2.72
N VAL A 63 5.75 3.58 1.98
CA VAL A 63 6.67 3.14 0.93
C VAL A 63 6.26 3.84 -0.35
N LEU A 64 7.13 4.72 -0.87
CA LEU A 64 6.88 5.51 -2.06
C LEU A 64 7.53 4.83 -3.28
N VAL A 65 6.70 4.48 -4.25
CA VAL A 65 7.10 4.10 -5.61
C VAL A 65 7.01 5.38 -6.46
N PRO A 66 8.13 5.99 -6.87
CA PRO A 66 8.12 7.21 -7.68
C PRO A 66 7.71 6.90 -9.13
N ALA A 67 7.55 7.94 -9.95
CA ALA A 67 7.30 7.78 -11.38
C ALA A 67 8.35 6.87 -12.05
N GLY A 68 7.92 5.99 -12.96
CA GLY A 68 8.78 4.99 -13.60
C GLY A 68 8.12 3.62 -13.67
N ARG A 69 8.81 2.66 -14.30
CA ARG A 69 8.32 1.29 -14.50
C ARG A 69 9.19 0.32 -13.69
N PHE A 70 8.60 -0.37 -12.73
CA PHE A 70 9.34 -1.24 -11.81
C PHE A 70 8.85 -2.68 -11.95
N VAL A 71 9.70 -3.56 -12.48
CA VAL A 71 9.42 -5.01 -12.51
C VAL A 71 9.59 -5.58 -11.10
N THR A 72 8.68 -6.44 -10.67
CA THR A 72 8.75 -7.11 -9.36
C THR A 72 8.11 -8.48 -9.40
N GLY A 73 8.62 -9.39 -8.57
CA GLY A 73 7.88 -10.57 -8.12
C GLY A 73 6.93 -10.23 -6.97
N SER A 74 6.54 -11.24 -6.18
CA SER A 74 5.66 -11.05 -5.02
C SER A 74 6.27 -10.11 -3.97
N LEU A 75 5.47 -9.16 -3.51
CA LEU A 75 5.77 -8.29 -2.37
C LEU A 75 4.95 -8.73 -1.17
N GLN A 76 5.59 -8.90 -0.02
CA GLN A 76 4.93 -9.15 1.25
C GLN A 76 4.68 -7.83 1.95
N LEU A 77 3.43 -7.40 1.95
CA LEU A 77 3.01 -6.21 2.69
C LEU A 77 3.04 -6.48 4.20
N LYS A 78 3.17 -5.42 4.99
CA LYS A 78 3.28 -5.50 6.46
C LYS A 78 2.31 -4.52 7.11
N SER A 79 1.87 -4.83 8.33
CA SER A 79 0.96 -3.97 9.09
C SER A 79 1.51 -2.56 9.26
N ASN A 80 0.60 -1.58 9.34
CA ASN A 80 0.91 -0.16 9.58
C ASN A 80 1.69 0.53 8.44
N THR A 81 1.85 -0.15 7.30
CA THR A 81 2.50 0.41 6.12
C THR A 81 1.49 0.93 5.10
N GLU A 82 1.93 1.84 4.24
CA GLU A 82 1.21 2.23 3.03
C GLU A 82 2.14 1.98 1.86
N LEU A 83 1.65 1.31 0.82
CA LEU A 83 2.32 1.27 -0.46
C LEU A 83 1.66 2.33 -1.36
N HIS A 84 2.41 3.40 -1.64
CA HIS A 84 1.94 4.54 -2.43
C HIS A 84 2.68 4.59 -3.76
N LEU A 85 1.94 4.51 -4.86
CA LEU A 85 2.46 4.74 -6.21
C LEU A 85 2.16 6.18 -6.59
N ALA A 86 3.22 6.94 -6.88
CA ALA A 86 3.11 8.29 -7.39
C ALA A 86 2.45 8.30 -8.79
N GLN A 87 2.07 9.48 -9.26
CA GLN A 87 1.59 9.63 -10.63
C GLN A 87 2.63 9.09 -11.62
N ASN A 88 2.15 8.34 -12.63
CA ASN A 88 2.98 7.68 -13.65
C ASN A 88 3.94 6.59 -13.11
N ALA A 89 3.77 6.16 -11.86
CA ALA A 89 4.43 4.98 -11.35
C ALA A 89 3.68 3.72 -11.77
N VAL A 90 4.43 2.70 -12.20
CA VAL A 90 3.88 1.42 -12.64
C VAL A 90 4.64 0.28 -11.97
N LEU A 91 3.91 -0.59 -11.27
CA LEU A 91 4.42 -1.89 -10.86
C LEU A 91 4.05 -2.94 -11.89
N MET A 92 5.06 -3.64 -12.41
CA MET A 92 4.89 -4.69 -13.41
C MET A 92 5.26 -6.03 -12.79
N GLY A 93 4.39 -7.02 -12.94
CA GLY A 93 4.75 -8.40 -12.58
C GLY A 93 5.89 -8.90 -13.48
N SER A 94 6.87 -9.58 -12.90
CA SER A 94 7.90 -10.25 -13.69
C SER A 94 7.30 -11.39 -14.53
N VAL A 95 7.83 -11.55 -15.73
CA VAL A 95 7.51 -12.69 -16.62
C VAL A 95 8.28 -13.96 -16.23
N ASN A 96 9.33 -13.84 -15.41
CA ASN A 96 10.12 -14.97 -14.97
C ASN A 96 9.48 -15.65 -13.75
N ARG A 97 9.28 -16.97 -13.85
CA ARG A 97 8.71 -17.78 -12.77
C ARG A 97 9.45 -17.59 -11.45
N LEU A 98 10.77 -17.57 -11.51
CA LEU A 98 11.66 -17.68 -10.35
C LEU A 98 11.66 -16.43 -9.47
N ASP A 99 11.28 -15.26 -10.01
CA ASP A 99 11.30 -13.98 -9.28
C ASP A 99 10.25 -13.89 -8.16
N TYR A 100 9.31 -14.84 -8.10
CA TYR A 100 8.23 -14.90 -7.10
C TYR A 100 8.56 -15.84 -5.93
N GLY A 101 9.75 -16.48 -5.95
CA GLY A 101 10.29 -17.29 -4.86
C GLY A 101 9.67 -18.68 -4.70
N ASN A 102 10.28 -19.47 -3.81
CA ASN A 102 9.83 -20.81 -3.37
C ASN A 102 9.05 -20.77 -2.04
N ASN A 103 8.93 -19.60 -1.41
CA ASN A 103 8.53 -19.44 0.00
C ASN A 103 7.02 -19.35 0.23
N VAL A 104 6.21 -19.53 -0.82
CA VAL A 104 4.79 -19.80 -0.68
C VAL A 104 4.54 -21.08 -1.50
N PRO A 105 4.32 -22.25 -0.86
CA PRO A 105 3.93 -23.45 -1.59
C PRO A 105 2.54 -23.22 -2.18
N LEU A 106 2.51 -22.74 -3.43
CA LEU A 106 1.30 -22.56 -4.21
C LEU A 106 1.23 -23.73 -5.19
N PHE A 107 0.64 -24.84 -4.74
CA PHE A 107 0.42 -26.02 -5.56
C PHE A 107 -0.67 -25.73 -6.59
N TYR A 108 -0.31 -25.46 -7.85
CA TYR A 108 -1.28 -25.38 -8.94
C TYR A 108 -0.83 -26.20 -10.15
N LYS A 109 -1.77 -26.99 -10.69
CA LYS A 109 -1.53 -28.03 -11.71
C LYS A 109 -1.53 -27.55 -13.17
N LYS A 110 -1.82 -26.27 -13.47
CA LYS A 110 -1.77 -25.70 -14.83
C LYS A 110 -1.80 -24.16 -14.83
N ASP A 111 -1.24 -23.59 -15.90
CA ASP A 111 -1.11 -22.16 -16.30
C ASP A 111 -1.03 -21.12 -15.17
N ASP A 112 0.20 -20.68 -14.90
CA ASP A 112 0.61 -19.76 -13.82
C ASP A 112 0.22 -18.31 -14.15
N PHE A 113 -0.94 -17.88 -13.67
CA PHE A 113 -1.34 -16.47 -13.66
C PHE A 113 -1.25 -15.92 -12.23
N ARG A 114 -0.33 -14.99 -12.01
CA ARG A 114 0.10 -14.57 -10.68
C ARG A 114 -0.67 -13.36 -10.18
N THR A 115 -1.08 -13.41 -8.93
CA THR A 115 -1.53 -12.25 -8.17
C THR A 115 -0.38 -11.24 -8.04
N ALA A 116 -0.64 -9.98 -8.37
CA ALA A 116 0.36 -8.92 -8.35
C ALA A 116 0.74 -8.49 -6.92
N ILE A 117 -0.20 -8.57 -5.97
CA ILE A 117 -0.02 -8.11 -4.59
C ILE A 117 -0.63 -9.09 -3.60
N ILE A 118 0.13 -9.50 -2.58
CA ILE A 118 -0.32 -10.37 -1.49
C ILE A 118 -0.12 -9.66 -0.15
N ALA A 119 -1.17 -9.67 0.67
CA ALA A 119 -1.14 -9.26 2.05
C ALA A 119 -1.65 -10.44 2.90
N ASP A 120 -0.84 -10.90 3.85
CA ASP A 120 -1.16 -12.03 4.73
C ASP A 120 -0.90 -11.59 6.18
N ASP A 121 -1.93 -11.73 7.04
CA ASP A 121 -1.90 -11.35 8.46
C ASP A 121 -1.47 -9.88 8.67
N VAL A 122 -2.12 -8.95 7.93
CA VAL A 122 -1.84 -7.51 8.05
C VAL A 122 -3.02 -6.69 8.54
N THR A 123 -2.71 -5.68 9.36
CA THR A 123 -3.67 -4.71 9.89
C THR A 123 -3.25 -3.29 9.54
N ARG A 124 -4.23 -2.38 9.41
CA ARG A 124 -4.00 -0.95 9.07
C ARG A 124 -3.13 -0.74 7.82
N LEU A 125 -3.37 -1.53 6.78
CA LEU A 125 -2.73 -1.40 5.47
C LEU A 125 -3.45 -0.36 4.60
N SER A 126 -2.70 0.42 3.83
CA SER A 126 -3.24 1.26 2.76
C SER A 126 -2.51 1.04 1.43
N LEU A 127 -3.29 0.96 0.35
CA LEU A 127 -2.82 0.94 -1.03
C LEU A 127 -3.35 2.18 -1.74
N THR A 128 -2.46 2.97 -2.33
CA THR A 128 -2.84 4.24 -2.96
C THR A 128 -2.14 4.42 -4.30
N GLY A 129 -2.91 4.78 -5.34
CA GLY A 129 -2.37 4.99 -6.69
C GLY A 129 -1.90 3.73 -7.41
N VAL A 130 -2.19 2.54 -6.87
CA VAL A 130 -1.73 1.27 -7.43
C VAL A 130 -2.36 1.06 -8.81
N GLN A 131 -1.50 0.91 -9.81
CA GLN A 131 -1.90 0.52 -11.16
C GLN A 131 -1.21 -0.80 -11.52
N VAL A 132 -2.02 -1.85 -11.69
CA VAL A 132 -1.56 -3.13 -12.24
C VAL A 132 -2.01 -3.17 -13.70
N LEU A 133 -1.06 -2.99 -14.62
CA LEU A 133 -1.37 -2.77 -16.04
C LEU A 133 -1.63 -4.06 -16.83
N SER A 134 -1.20 -5.21 -16.32
CA SER A 134 -1.38 -6.49 -17.00
C SER A 134 -1.57 -7.62 -16.01
N GLY A 135 -2.52 -8.50 -16.31
CA GLY A 135 -2.87 -9.67 -15.52
C GLY A 135 -3.93 -10.44 -16.30
N LYS A 136 -3.65 -11.71 -16.59
CA LYS A 136 -4.51 -12.55 -17.44
C LYS A 136 -5.55 -13.35 -16.65
N ALA A 137 -5.42 -13.41 -15.32
CA ALA A 137 -6.40 -14.05 -14.44
C ALA A 137 -6.60 -13.24 -13.14
N ALA A 138 -7.80 -13.37 -12.58
CA ALA A 138 -8.14 -12.89 -11.25
C ALA A 138 -7.78 -13.96 -10.19
N PRO A 139 -7.46 -13.57 -8.94
CA PRO A 139 -7.41 -12.20 -8.42
C PRO A 139 -6.06 -11.51 -8.64
N ALA A 140 -6.10 -10.20 -8.87
CA ALA A 140 -4.90 -9.35 -8.99
C ALA A 140 -4.32 -8.95 -7.62
N ILE A 141 -5.15 -8.88 -6.58
CA ILE A 141 -4.75 -8.62 -5.19
C ILE A 141 -5.40 -9.67 -4.26
N VAL A 142 -4.63 -10.22 -3.32
CA VAL A 142 -5.14 -11.16 -2.30
C VAL A 142 -4.85 -10.61 -0.90
N PHE A 143 -5.88 -10.57 -0.07
CA PHE A 143 -5.80 -10.30 1.38
C PHE A 143 -6.17 -11.59 2.13
N ARG A 144 -5.24 -12.16 2.88
CA ARG A 144 -5.47 -13.33 3.73
C ARG A 144 -5.37 -12.93 5.19
N LYS A 145 -6.31 -13.37 6.04
CA LYS A 145 -6.29 -13.11 7.51
C LYS A 145 -6.04 -11.64 7.86
N SER A 146 -6.49 -10.73 7.00
CA SER A 146 -6.15 -9.30 7.08
C SER A 146 -7.41 -8.48 7.31
N GLU A 147 -7.26 -7.38 8.05
CA GLU A 147 -8.31 -6.36 8.12
C GLU A 147 -8.56 -5.75 6.73
N LYS A 148 -9.78 -5.23 6.51
CA LYS A 148 -10.08 -4.51 5.27
C LYS A 148 -9.13 -3.31 5.12
N PRO A 149 -8.32 -3.26 4.04
CA PRO A 149 -7.36 -2.18 3.84
C PRO A 149 -8.05 -0.91 3.33
N VAL A 150 -7.34 0.21 3.43
CA VAL A 150 -7.75 1.46 2.77
C VAL A 150 -7.24 1.44 1.33
N LEU A 151 -8.15 1.39 0.37
CA LEU A 151 -7.85 1.37 -1.06
C LEU A 151 -8.26 2.72 -1.69
N ASN A 152 -7.33 3.45 -2.31
CA ASN A 152 -7.63 4.68 -3.04
C ASN A 152 -6.95 4.70 -4.40
N ASN A 153 -7.70 5.07 -5.45
CA ASN A 153 -7.18 5.19 -6.82
C ASN A 153 -6.46 3.92 -7.31
N ILE A 154 -7.15 2.77 -7.24
CA ILE A 154 -6.63 1.47 -7.66
C ILE A 154 -7.12 1.17 -9.08
N GLN A 155 -6.21 0.79 -9.96
CA GLN A 155 -6.52 0.28 -11.30
C GLN A 155 -5.96 -1.14 -11.46
N LEU A 156 -6.82 -2.08 -11.86
CA LEU A 156 -6.49 -3.49 -12.02
C LEU A 156 -6.78 -3.94 -13.46
N PRO A 157 -6.04 -4.94 -13.99
CA PRO A 157 -6.13 -5.34 -15.39
C PRO A 157 -7.35 -6.23 -15.68
N VAL A 158 -7.90 -6.84 -14.63
CA VAL A 158 -9.16 -7.60 -14.66
C VAL A 158 -10.25 -6.78 -13.98
N THR A 159 -11.30 -6.44 -14.72
CA THR A 159 -12.48 -5.74 -14.21
C THR A 159 -13.56 -6.74 -13.81
N GLY A 160 -14.00 -6.73 -12.54
CA GLY A 160 -15.05 -7.60 -12.02
C GLY A 160 -14.92 -7.90 -10.51
N GLU A 161 -15.95 -8.50 -9.91
CA GLU A 161 -16.06 -8.76 -8.45
C GLU A 161 -14.90 -9.61 -7.86
N ASN A 162 -14.13 -10.29 -8.70
CA ASN A 162 -13.04 -11.20 -8.28
C ASN A 162 -11.63 -10.61 -8.40
N ALA A 163 -11.46 -9.34 -8.81
CA ALA A 163 -10.14 -8.72 -8.99
C ALA A 163 -9.35 -8.59 -7.68
N ILE A 164 -10.05 -8.49 -6.55
CA ILE A 164 -9.52 -8.49 -5.19
C ILE A 164 -10.17 -9.63 -4.43
N GLN A 165 -9.38 -10.53 -3.84
CA GLN A 165 -9.89 -11.65 -3.07
C GLN A 165 -9.54 -11.49 -1.59
N TYR A 166 -10.53 -11.75 -0.72
CA TYR A 166 -10.33 -11.88 0.71
C TYR A 166 -10.41 -13.36 1.08
N LEU A 167 -9.37 -13.88 1.69
CA LEU A 167 -9.26 -15.26 2.15
C LEU A 167 -9.26 -15.29 3.69
N PRO A 168 -9.90 -16.31 4.29
CA PRO A 168 -9.86 -16.52 5.73
C PRO A 168 -8.46 -16.89 6.25
#